data_AF-A0A1F6R7W8-F1
#
_entry.id   AF-A0A1F6R7W8-F1
#
_cell.length_a   1.000
_cell.length_b   1.000
_cell.length_c   1.000
_cell.angle_alpha   90.00
_cell.angle_beta   90.00
_cell.angle_gamma   90.00
#
_symmetry.space_group_name_H-M   'P 1'
#
loop_
_entity.id
_entity.type
_entity.pdbx_description
1 polymer ?
#
loop_
_entity_poly.entity_id
_entity_poly.type
_entity_poly.pdbx_seq_one_letter_code
_entity_poly.pdbx_strand_id
1 'polypeptide(L)'
;MQNQPVLIRFFFFYDYGRRGLGGGVIIVISLKFPPKADPPVAEKIKMQNKKAKFGKKYDEIISLDNLLEAWKEFLQGKRNKKDVQIFQMRLMDNIFALHDDLNNLTYKHGGYQAFKINDPKPRDIHKAAVRDRLLHHAIYRILYPFFEKTFIADSYSCQLNKGTHRAINRFRKFSYKVSQNNIKTCWILKCDIRKFFANINHEILLGILAQYVPDKNISRFLEEVVGSFNTKGKDDVGLPLGNLTSQLFVNIYMNKFDQFVKHGLKAKYYIRYADDFVIFSGDKEWLEDRIETMRNFLRNELKLELHPDKVFIKTLVSGLDFSGWVNFCDHRVLRTATKRRMMKRISENPSPETLNSYLGMLGHGNAEKLREDIFNNFVYKL
;
A
#
# COMPACT_ATOMS: atom_id res chain seq x y z
N MET A 1 8.39 41.20 -15.64
CA MET A 1 9.69 41.36 -14.98
C MET A 1 10.73 40.67 -15.83
N GLN A 2 11.73 41.41 -16.32
CA GLN A 2 12.73 40.92 -17.28
C GLN A 2 13.55 39.75 -16.69
N ASN A 3 13.60 38.62 -17.40
CA ASN A 3 14.44 37.46 -17.06
C ASN A 3 15.91 37.82 -17.28
N GLN A 4 16.64 38.09 -16.20
CA GLN A 4 18.10 38.23 -16.26
C GLN A 4 18.77 36.86 -16.41
N PRO A 5 19.86 36.75 -17.20
CA PRO A 5 20.61 35.50 -17.35
C PRO A 5 21.25 35.08 -16.02
N VAL A 6 21.17 33.77 -15.71
CA VAL A 6 21.79 33.18 -14.53
C VAL A 6 23.30 33.10 -14.75
N LEU A 7 24.07 33.88 -13.98
CA LEU A 7 25.54 33.83 -13.99
C LEU A 7 26.00 32.74 -13.02
N ILE A 8 26.49 31.60 -13.53
CA ILE A 8 27.08 30.55 -12.69
C ILE A 8 28.60 30.73 -12.73
N ARG A 9 29.21 31.06 -11.58
CA ARG A 9 30.66 31.10 -11.42
C ARG A 9 31.14 29.75 -10.90
N PHE A 10 31.95 29.05 -11.69
CA PHE A 10 32.69 27.88 -11.23
C PHE A 10 34.09 28.31 -10.79
N PHE A 11 34.48 27.96 -9.57
CA PHE A 11 35.84 28.10 -9.08
C PHE A 11 36.53 26.74 -9.19
N PHE A 12 37.56 26.65 -10.03
CA PHE A 12 38.44 25.49 -10.07
C PHE A 12 39.74 25.84 -9.35
N PHE A 13 40.03 25.12 -8.27
CA PHE A 13 41.35 25.13 -7.63
C PHE A 13 42.18 24.01 -8.25
N TYR A 14 43.30 24.36 -8.88
CA TYR A 14 44.34 23.41 -9.24
C TYR A 14 45.42 23.47 -8.16
N ASP A 15 45.61 22.37 -7.43
CA ASP A 15 46.70 22.21 -6.47
C ASP A 15 47.87 21.51 -7.19
N TYR A 16 48.95 22.25 -7.45
CA TYR A 16 50.20 21.69 -7.95
C TYR A 16 51.13 21.44 -6.76
N GLY A 17 51.35 20.16 -6.46
CA GLY A 17 52.17 19.74 -5.35
C GLY A 17 53.66 20.13 -5.49
N ARG A 18 54.20 20.54 -4.33
CA ARG A 18 55.60 20.66 -3.88
C ARG A 18 56.39 21.96 -4.17
N ARG A 19 56.73 22.57 -3.02
CA ARG A 19 57.86 23.46 -2.67
C ARG A 19 57.88 24.87 -3.27
N GLY A 20 57.65 25.84 -2.37
CA GLY A 20 58.21 27.20 -2.45
C GLY A 20 57.33 28.23 -3.15
N LEU A 21 56.85 29.20 -2.36
CA LEU A 21 56.40 30.57 -2.73
C LEU A 21 55.89 30.81 -4.17
N GLY A 22 54.58 31.07 -4.34
CA GLY A 22 54.10 31.89 -5.48
C GLY A 22 52.69 31.59 -6.00
N GLY A 23 51.78 32.55 -5.82
CA GLY A 23 50.65 32.91 -6.70
C GLY A 23 49.76 31.80 -7.29
N GLY A 24 48.59 31.56 -6.67
CA GLY A 24 47.50 30.86 -7.35
C GLY A 24 46.83 31.75 -8.41
N VAL A 25 46.75 31.29 -9.66
CA VAL A 25 46.03 31.97 -10.75
C VAL A 25 44.56 31.52 -10.74
N ILE A 26 43.64 32.47 -10.53
CA ILE A 26 42.19 32.23 -10.65
C ILE A 26 41.79 32.46 -12.11
N ILE A 27 41.46 31.39 -12.84
CA ILE A 27 40.86 31.51 -14.18
C ILE A 27 39.34 31.56 -14.03
N VAL A 28 38.73 32.71 -14.32
CA VAL A 28 37.27 32.89 -14.33
C VAL A 28 36.75 32.66 -15.75
N ILE A 29 36.13 31.51 -16.00
CA ILE A 29 35.42 31.24 -17.26
C ILE A 29 33.95 31.60 -17.08
N SER A 30 33.49 32.63 -17.79
CA SER A 30 32.07 33.00 -17.84
C SER A 30 31.41 32.41 -19.08
N LEU A 31 30.48 31.47 -18.87
CA LEU A 31 29.62 30.92 -19.93
C LEU A 31 28.23 31.55 -19.81
N LYS A 32 27.82 32.29 -20.84
CA LYS A 32 26.46 32.82 -20.98
C LYS A 32 25.58 31.76 -21.64
N PHE A 33 24.58 31.25 -20.92
CA PHE A 33 23.54 30.41 -21.51
C PHE A 33 22.32 31.28 -21.86
N PRO A 34 21.79 31.17 -23.08
CA PRO A 34 20.55 31.86 -23.45
C PRO A 34 19.37 31.29 -22.63
N PRO A 35 18.36 32.12 -22.28
CA PRO A 35 17.18 31.64 -21.57
C PRO A 35 16.42 30.67 -22.47
N LYS A 36 16.37 29.39 -22.09
CA LYS A 36 15.49 28.42 -22.73
C LYS A 36 14.04 28.77 -22.37
N ALA A 37 13.19 28.91 -23.38
CA ALA A 37 11.76 29.00 -23.20
C ALA A 37 11.27 27.76 -22.45
N ASP A 38 10.47 27.96 -21.40
CA ASP A 38 9.89 26.87 -20.64
C ASP A 38 8.84 26.15 -21.50
N PRO A 39 8.97 24.82 -21.74
CA PRO A 39 7.96 24.08 -22.47
C PRO A 39 6.66 23.95 -21.65
N PRO A 40 5.51 23.75 -22.29
CA PRO A 40 4.22 23.63 -21.62
C PRO A 40 4.22 22.53 -20.54
N VAL A 41 3.45 22.72 -19.47
CA VAL A 41 3.36 21.82 -18.29
C VAL A 41 3.13 20.34 -18.68
N ALA A 42 2.44 20.09 -19.79
CA ALA A 42 2.18 18.74 -20.31
C ALA A 42 3.45 18.01 -20.79
N GLU A 43 4.46 18.71 -21.33
CA GLU A 43 5.73 18.11 -21.76
C GLU A 43 6.69 17.88 -20.59
N LYS A 44 6.68 18.75 -19.57
CA LYS A 44 7.45 18.53 -18.33
C LYS A 44 7.02 17.26 -17.59
N ILE A 45 5.73 16.90 -17.67
CA ILE A 45 5.18 15.65 -17.10
C ILE A 45 5.64 14.41 -17.89
N LYS A 46 5.78 14.51 -19.23
CA LYS A 46 6.26 13.41 -20.08
C LYS A 46 7.76 13.15 -19.93
N MET A 47 8.58 14.18 -19.71
CA MET A 47 10.05 14.03 -19.58
C MET A 47 10.53 13.50 -18.22
N GLN A 48 9.71 13.54 -17.16
CA GLN A 48 10.13 13.17 -15.79
C GLN A 48 9.98 11.68 -15.40
N ASN A 49 9.45 10.81 -16.25
CA ASN A 49 9.13 9.43 -15.83
C ASN A 49 9.62 8.36 -16.81
N LYS A 50 10.96 8.19 -16.93
CA LYS A 50 11.51 6.90 -17.36
C LYS A 50 11.32 5.93 -16.19
N LYS A 51 10.11 5.38 -16.05
CA LYS A 51 9.79 4.43 -14.99
C LYS A 51 10.79 3.27 -15.05
N ALA A 52 11.38 2.94 -13.91
CA ALA A 52 12.21 1.74 -13.79
C ALA A 52 11.41 0.55 -14.34
N LYS A 53 12.04 -0.26 -15.18
CA LYS A 53 11.43 -1.45 -15.76
C LYS A 53 11.72 -2.65 -14.89
N PHE A 54 10.76 -3.55 -14.80
CA PHE A 54 10.90 -4.83 -14.17
C PHE A 54 11.90 -5.67 -14.98
N GLY A 55 12.99 -6.09 -14.34
CA GLY A 55 14.11 -6.76 -15.02
C GLY A 55 14.09 -8.28 -14.96
N LYS A 56 13.16 -8.88 -14.21
CA LYS A 56 13.05 -10.33 -14.05
C LYS A 56 12.21 -10.92 -15.19
N LYS A 57 12.54 -12.15 -15.58
CA LYS A 57 11.87 -12.88 -16.67
C LYS A 57 10.76 -13.80 -16.15
N TYR A 58 9.86 -14.19 -17.04
CA TYR A 58 8.81 -15.17 -16.75
C TYR A 58 9.33 -16.47 -16.13
N ASP A 59 10.45 -17.00 -16.64
CA ASP A 59 11.07 -18.25 -16.19
C ASP A 59 11.44 -18.23 -14.70
N GLU A 60 11.77 -17.06 -14.15
CA GLU A 60 12.08 -16.91 -12.73
C GLU A 60 10.83 -17.07 -11.84
N ILE A 61 9.66 -16.66 -12.34
CA ILE A 61 8.37 -16.84 -11.63
C ILE A 61 7.99 -18.32 -11.60
N ILE A 62 8.16 -19.02 -12.72
CA ILE A 62 7.67 -20.38 -12.87
C ILE A 62 8.69 -21.43 -12.44
N SER A 63 9.93 -21.04 -12.15
CA SER A 63 11.00 -21.94 -11.71
C SER A 63 10.56 -22.83 -10.55
N LEU A 64 10.96 -24.11 -10.60
CA LEU A 64 10.63 -25.08 -9.55
C LEU A 64 11.10 -24.62 -8.16
N ASP A 65 12.28 -24.02 -8.09
CA ASP A 65 12.81 -23.43 -6.85
C ASP A 65 11.88 -22.34 -6.30
N ASN A 66 11.39 -21.43 -7.16
CA ASN A 66 10.45 -20.40 -6.73
C ASN A 66 9.11 -20.99 -6.28
N LEU A 67 8.59 -22.00 -6.98
CA LEU A 67 7.36 -22.70 -6.61
C LEU A 67 7.51 -23.43 -5.26
N LEU A 68 8.63 -24.11 -5.01
CA LEU A 68 8.88 -24.82 -3.75
C LEU A 68 9.01 -23.85 -2.56
N GLU A 69 9.71 -22.73 -2.75
CA GLU A 69 9.81 -21.70 -1.71
C GLU A 69 8.47 -20.97 -1.49
N ALA A 70 7.72 -20.69 -2.56
CA ALA A 70 6.36 -20.15 -2.46
C ALA A 70 5.43 -21.10 -1.69
N TRP A 71 5.60 -22.41 -1.84
CA TRP A 71 4.88 -23.40 -1.04
C TRP A 71 5.23 -23.32 0.45
N LYS A 72 6.53 -23.23 0.78
CA LYS A 72 6.98 -23.08 2.18
C LYS A 72 6.36 -21.85 2.85
N GLU A 73 6.35 -20.72 2.15
CA GLU A 73 5.74 -19.47 2.62
C GLU A 73 4.20 -19.60 2.75
N PHE A 74 3.54 -20.20 1.75
CA PHE A 74 2.10 -20.42 1.76
C PHE A 74 1.63 -21.27 2.94
N LEU A 75 2.42 -22.29 3.30
CA LEU A 75 2.09 -23.29 4.31
C LEU A 75 2.06 -22.73 5.75
N GLN A 76 2.72 -21.60 6.01
CA GLN A 76 2.78 -20.98 7.34
C GLN A 76 1.38 -20.70 7.89
N GLY A 77 1.05 -21.30 9.04
CA GLY A 77 -0.25 -21.18 9.69
C GLY A 77 -1.41 -21.90 9.00
N LYS A 78 -1.16 -22.71 7.95
CA LYS A 78 -2.22 -23.35 7.13
C LYS A 78 -2.12 -24.88 7.04
N ARG A 79 -1.14 -25.50 7.70
CA ARG A 79 -0.90 -26.97 7.67
C ARG A 79 -2.12 -27.82 8.02
N ASN A 80 -2.97 -27.34 8.94
CA ASN A 80 -4.13 -28.10 9.42
C ASN A 80 -5.38 -27.94 8.54
N LYS A 81 -5.28 -27.25 7.40
CA LYS A 81 -6.42 -27.06 6.49
C LYS A 81 -6.56 -28.27 5.56
N LYS A 82 -7.75 -28.87 5.52
CA LYS A 82 -8.03 -30.10 4.74
C LYS A 82 -7.62 -30.00 3.28
N ASP A 83 -7.93 -28.89 2.61
CA ASP A 83 -7.55 -28.65 1.22
C ASP A 83 -6.02 -28.59 1.02
N VAL A 84 -5.31 -28.00 1.98
CA VAL A 84 -3.84 -27.93 1.97
C VAL A 84 -3.24 -29.32 2.18
N GLN A 85 -3.79 -30.12 3.11
CA GLN A 85 -3.34 -31.49 3.34
C GLN A 85 -3.52 -32.38 2.11
N ILE A 86 -4.69 -32.29 1.43
CA ILE A 86 -4.96 -33.03 0.20
C ILE A 86 -3.93 -32.68 -0.89
N PHE A 87 -3.65 -31.38 -1.09
CA PHE A 87 -2.63 -30.95 -2.04
C PHE A 87 -1.23 -31.44 -1.64
N GLN A 88 -0.91 -31.42 -0.36
CA GLN A 88 0.39 -31.82 0.18
C GLN A 88 0.65 -33.33 0.06
N MET A 89 -0.38 -34.18 0.08
CA MET A 89 -0.23 -35.64 -0.09
C MET A 89 0.44 -36.02 -1.41
N ARG A 90 0.23 -35.22 -2.47
CA ARG A 90 0.86 -35.39 -3.78
C ARG A 90 1.62 -34.13 -4.18
N LEU A 91 2.42 -33.59 -3.25
CA LEU A 91 3.04 -32.28 -3.40
C LEU A 91 3.85 -32.14 -4.69
N MET A 92 4.76 -33.09 -4.95
CA MET A 92 5.65 -32.99 -6.11
C MET A 92 4.89 -33.15 -7.42
N ASP A 93 3.98 -34.12 -7.52
CA ASP A 93 3.12 -34.29 -8.69
C ASP A 93 2.33 -33.01 -9.00
N ASN A 94 1.75 -32.38 -7.97
CA ASN A 94 0.97 -31.16 -8.12
C ASN A 94 1.83 -29.96 -8.54
N ILE A 95 3.07 -29.87 -8.04
CA ILE A 95 4.01 -28.80 -8.41
C ILE A 95 4.51 -28.99 -9.84
N PHE A 96 4.89 -30.22 -10.23
CA PHE A 96 5.31 -30.51 -11.60
C PHE A 96 4.18 -30.26 -12.60
N ALA A 97 2.96 -30.73 -12.31
CA ALA A 97 1.80 -30.44 -13.15
C ALA A 97 1.54 -28.93 -13.30
N LEU A 98 1.67 -28.16 -12.21
CA LEU A 98 1.57 -26.69 -12.28
C LEU A 98 2.70 -26.08 -13.11
N HIS A 99 3.93 -26.54 -12.92
CA HIS A 99 5.10 -26.06 -13.66
C HIS A 99 4.98 -26.35 -15.16
N ASP A 100 4.55 -27.55 -15.54
CA ASP A 100 4.35 -27.95 -16.93
C ASP A 100 3.26 -27.10 -17.60
N ASP A 101 2.14 -26.86 -16.92
CA ASP A 101 1.07 -26.00 -17.43
C ASP A 101 1.53 -24.54 -17.61
N LEU A 102 2.44 -24.06 -16.75
CA LEU A 102 3.02 -22.72 -16.86
C LEU A 102 4.04 -22.65 -17.99
N ASN A 103 4.92 -23.65 -18.11
CA ASN A 103 5.95 -23.72 -19.13
C ASN A 103 5.33 -23.82 -20.54
N ASN A 104 4.24 -24.58 -20.68
CA ASN A 104 3.49 -24.71 -21.92
C ASN A 104 2.49 -23.56 -22.18
N LEU A 105 2.40 -22.57 -21.27
CA LEU A 105 1.46 -21.44 -21.36
C LEU A 105 -0.03 -21.87 -21.45
N THR A 106 -0.36 -23.04 -20.89
CA THR A 106 -1.72 -23.63 -20.86
C THR A 106 -2.43 -23.41 -19.54
N TYR A 107 -1.77 -22.85 -18.53
CA TYR A 107 -2.36 -22.57 -17.22
C TYR A 107 -3.67 -21.77 -17.33
N LYS A 108 -4.69 -22.23 -16.59
CA LYS A 108 -5.96 -21.55 -16.37
C LYS A 108 -6.30 -21.51 -14.89
N HIS A 109 -6.81 -20.38 -14.42
CA HIS A 109 -7.15 -20.22 -13.00
C HIS A 109 -8.35 -21.09 -12.61
N GLY A 110 -8.26 -21.85 -11.51
CA GLY A 110 -9.27 -22.83 -11.08
C GLY A 110 -10.54 -22.28 -10.44
N GLY A 111 -10.85 -20.99 -10.65
CA GLY A 111 -11.99 -20.31 -10.01
C GLY A 111 -11.89 -20.10 -8.49
N TYR A 112 -13.03 -19.79 -7.86
CA TYR A 112 -13.09 -19.37 -6.45
C TYR A 112 -14.23 -20.04 -5.68
N GLN A 113 -13.96 -20.41 -4.44
CA GLN A 113 -14.98 -20.75 -3.46
C GLN A 113 -15.41 -19.48 -2.70
N ALA A 114 -16.65 -19.03 -2.92
CA ALA A 114 -17.22 -17.87 -2.24
C ALA A 114 -17.78 -18.27 -0.86
N PHE A 115 -17.48 -17.47 0.17
CA PHE A 115 -18.09 -17.60 1.49
C PHE A 115 -18.14 -16.24 2.20
N LYS A 116 -19.06 -16.10 3.15
CA LYS A 116 -19.25 -14.85 3.90
C LYS A 116 -18.58 -14.94 5.26
N ILE A 117 -17.79 -13.93 5.60
CA ILE A 117 -17.36 -13.68 6.98
C ILE A 117 -18.06 -12.43 7.47
N ASN A 118 -18.59 -12.47 8.69
CA ASN A 118 -19.12 -11.29 9.37
C ASN A 118 -18.19 -10.87 10.50
N ASP A 119 -17.27 -9.93 10.23
CA ASP A 119 -16.41 -9.38 11.29
C ASP A 119 -15.76 -8.03 10.92
N PRO A 120 -16.27 -6.85 11.34
CA PRO A 120 -17.54 -6.55 12.02
C PRO A 120 -18.72 -6.35 11.05
N LYS A 121 -18.43 -6.37 9.75
CA LYS A 121 -19.40 -6.20 8.67
C LYS A 121 -19.33 -7.44 7.77
N PRO A 122 -20.44 -7.84 7.12
CA PRO A 122 -20.41 -8.89 6.13
C PRO A 122 -19.40 -8.59 5.02
N ARG A 123 -18.58 -9.58 4.69
CA ARG A 123 -17.61 -9.55 3.59
C ARG A 123 -17.74 -10.83 2.80
N ASP A 124 -17.90 -10.70 1.49
CA ASP A 124 -17.80 -11.79 0.55
C ASP A 124 -16.31 -12.07 0.29
N ILE A 125 -15.84 -13.23 0.72
CA ILE A 125 -14.47 -13.70 0.53
C ILE A 125 -14.48 -14.77 -0.56
N HIS A 126 -13.49 -14.68 -1.45
CA HIS A 126 -13.35 -15.57 -2.60
C HIS A 126 -12.01 -16.28 -2.46
N LYS A 127 -12.03 -17.53 -1.99
CA LYS A 127 -10.83 -18.34 -1.78
C LYS A 127 -10.53 -19.14 -3.04
N ALA A 128 -9.37 -18.89 -3.66
CA ALA A 128 -8.89 -19.68 -4.78
C ALA A 128 -8.41 -21.08 -4.35
N ALA A 129 -8.24 -21.98 -5.31
CA ALA A 129 -7.72 -23.32 -5.04
C ALA A 129 -6.31 -23.27 -4.43
N VAL A 130 -5.83 -24.38 -3.86
CA VAL A 130 -4.47 -24.44 -3.32
C VAL A 130 -3.43 -24.22 -4.43
N ARG A 131 -3.67 -24.82 -5.60
CA ARG A 131 -2.84 -24.66 -6.81
C ARG A 131 -2.67 -23.18 -7.20
N ASP A 132 -3.77 -22.43 -7.29
CA ASP A 132 -3.72 -21.00 -7.66
C ASP A 132 -3.12 -20.15 -6.54
N ARG A 133 -3.37 -20.47 -5.27
CA ARG A 133 -2.78 -19.74 -4.14
C ARG A 133 -1.27 -19.96 -4.04
N LEU A 134 -0.78 -21.17 -4.31
CA LEU A 134 0.65 -21.43 -4.45
C LEU A 134 1.26 -20.51 -5.51
N LEU A 135 0.61 -20.44 -6.66
CA LEU A 135 1.04 -19.59 -7.76
C LEU A 135 0.96 -18.09 -7.43
N HIS A 136 -0.06 -17.64 -6.69
CA HIS A 136 -0.16 -16.28 -6.17
C HIS A 136 1.04 -15.91 -5.28
N HIS A 137 1.53 -16.86 -4.46
CA HIS A 137 2.76 -16.68 -3.70
C HIS A 137 3.99 -16.58 -4.62
N ALA A 138 4.12 -17.46 -5.60
CA ALA A 138 5.22 -17.45 -6.56
C ALA A 138 5.32 -16.10 -7.33
N ILE A 139 4.18 -15.55 -7.76
CA ILE A 139 4.09 -14.22 -8.38
C ILE A 139 4.53 -13.14 -7.39
N TYR A 140 3.98 -13.17 -6.17
CA TYR A 140 4.24 -12.14 -5.17
C TYR A 140 5.72 -12.05 -4.82
N ARG A 141 6.42 -13.20 -4.64
CA ARG A 141 7.85 -13.24 -4.34
C ARG A 141 8.70 -12.49 -5.36
N ILE A 142 8.32 -12.56 -6.64
CA ILE A 142 9.08 -11.98 -7.75
C ILE A 142 8.68 -10.53 -8.01
N LEU A 143 7.39 -10.20 -7.95
CA LEU A 143 6.89 -8.84 -8.23
C LEU A 143 7.03 -7.87 -7.06
N TYR A 144 6.78 -8.33 -5.83
CA TYR A 144 6.71 -7.45 -4.65
C TYR A 144 8.01 -6.65 -4.41
N PRO A 145 9.22 -7.24 -4.43
CA PRO A 145 10.46 -6.50 -4.15
C PRO A 145 10.72 -5.34 -5.13
N PHE A 146 10.17 -5.42 -6.33
CA PHE A 146 10.23 -4.33 -7.29
C PHE A 146 9.19 -3.25 -6.98
N PHE A 147 7.91 -3.63 -6.84
CA PHE A 147 6.83 -2.66 -6.66
C PHE A 147 6.89 -1.93 -5.32
N GLU A 148 7.39 -2.58 -4.26
CA GLU A 148 7.59 -1.96 -2.95
C GLU A 148 8.44 -0.68 -3.06
N LYS A 149 9.47 -0.68 -3.93
CA LYS A 149 10.34 0.49 -4.16
C LYS A 149 9.64 1.63 -4.87
N THR A 150 8.52 1.35 -5.53
CA THR A 150 7.72 2.36 -6.26
C THR A 150 6.65 3.02 -5.40
N PHE A 151 6.32 2.41 -4.26
CA PHE A 151 5.26 2.91 -3.37
C PHE A 151 5.75 4.10 -2.56
N ILE A 152 4.82 4.98 -2.20
CA ILE A 152 5.11 6.05 -1.24
C ILE A 152 5.44 5.46 0.14
N ALA A 153 6.31 6.14 0.89
CA ALA A 153 6.67 5.71 2.24
C ALA A 153 5.47 5.66 3.21
N ASP A 154 4.44 6.49 2.97
CA ASP A 154 3.28 6.64 3.84
C ASP A 154 2.06 5.78 3.44
N SER A 155 2.28 4.71 2.66
CA SER A 155 1.32 3.63 2.43
C SER A 155 1.65 2.43 3.32
N TYR A 156 0.66 1.90 4.05
CA TYR A 156 0.91 0.97 5.16
C TYR A 156 0.20 -0.38 5.10
N SER A 157 -0.76 -0.57 4.20
CA SER A 157 -1.53 -1.83 4.14
C SER A 157 -0.82 -2.89 3.30
N CYS A 158 -0.85 -4.15 3.76
CA CYS A 158 -0.37 -5.33 3.03
C CYS A 158 1.05 -5.17 2.46
N GLN A 159 1.96 -4.62 3.27
CA GLN A 159 3.36 -4.41 2.92
C GLN A 159 4.26 -4.89 4.06
N LEU A 160 5.40 -5.47 3.69
CA LEU A 160 6.41 -5.94 4.64
C LEU A 160 6.91 -4.78 5.49
N ASN A 161 7.12 -5.05 6.78
CA ASN A 161 7.55 -4.04 7.75
C ASN A 161 6.64 -2.79 7.79
N LYS A 162 5.35 -2.90 7.44
CA LYS A 162 4.34 -1.84 7.59
C LYS A 162 3.28 -2.27 8.60
N GLY A 163 2.01 -2.00 8.33
CA GLY A 163 0.87 -2.35 9.18
C GLY A 163 0.35 -1.22 10.05
N THR A 164 -0.73 -1.55 10.77
CA THR A 164 -1.56 -0.63 11.57
C THR A 164 -0.75 0.21 12.55
N HIS A 165 0.16 -0.42 13.31
CA HIS A 165 0.92 0.27 14.35
C HIS A 165 1.89 1.31 13.78
N ARG A 166 2.51 1.03 12.63
CA ARG A 166 3.34 2.02 11.93
C ARG A 166 2.49 3.16 11.36
N ALA A 167 1.30 2.86 10.82
CA ALA A 167 0.37 3.88 10.32
C ALA A 167 -0.07 4.85 11.42
N ILE A 168 -0.50 4.36 12.60
CA ILE A 168 -0.93 5.21 13.72
C ILE A 168 0.24 5.97 14.37
N ASN A 169 1.45 5.41 14.36
CA ASN A 169 2.65 6.13 14.82
C ASN A 169 3.03 7.24 13.84
N ARG A 170 2.86 7.02 12.53
CA ARG A 170 3.03 8.07 11.53
C ARG A 170 1.97 9.15 11.64
N PHE A 171 0.71 8.76 11.88
CA PHE A 171 -0.40 9.65 12.17
C PHE A 171 -0.02 10.64 13.27
N ARG A 172 0.46 10.15 14.41
CA ARG A 172 0.91 10.97 15.54
C ARG A 172 2.08 11.89 15.17
N LYS A 173 3.04 11.41 14.38
CA LYS A 173 4.17 12.24 13.91
C LYS A 173 3.71 13.39 13.02
N PHE A 174 2.75 13.15 12.13
CA PHE A 174 2.21 14.18 11.25
C PHE A 174 1.33 15.16 12.00
N SER A 175 0.53 14.67 12.95
CA SER A 175 -0.29 15.52 13.79
C SER A 175 0.56 16.53 14.55
N TYR A 176 1.66 16.11 15.19
CA TYR A 176 2.58 17.04 15.87
C TYR A 176 3.27 18.03 14.93
N LYS A 177 3.64 17.60 13.71
CA LYS A 177 4.27 18.51 12.75
C LYS A 177 3.33 19.60 12.26
N VAL A 178 2.06 19.25 12.01
CA VAL A 178 1.05 20.20 11.54
C VAL A 178 0.56 21.09 12.67
N SER A 179 0.30 20.52 13.85
CA SER A 179 -0.16 21.28 15.02
C SER A 179 0.95 22.09 15.70
N GLN A 180 2.19 22.02 15.23
CA GLN A 180 3.37 22.59 15.91
C GLN A 180 3.41 22.16 17.38
N ASN A 181 3.41 20.85 17.64
CA ASN A 181 3.33 20.26 18.98
C ASN A 181 2.11 20.74 19.78
N ASN A 182 0.94 20.74 19.14
CA ASN A 182 -0.36 21.09 19.71
C ASN A 182 -0.56 22.57 20.04
N ILE A 183 0.29 23.46 19.52
CA ILE A 183 0.14 24.93 19.64
C ILE A 183 -0.93 25.45 18.68
N LYS A 184 -1.08 24.83 17.51
CA LYS A 184 -2.01 25.23 16.46
C LYS A 184 -3.01 24.14 16.14
N THR A 185 -4.18 24.55 15.66
CA THR A 185 -5.22 23.63 15.18
C THR A 185 -4.69 22.78 14.03
N CYS A 186 -4.88 21.47 14.14
CA CYS A 186 -4.63 20.52 13.07
C CYS A 186 -5.96 19.99 12.55
N TRP A 187 -6.24 20.29 11.30
CA TRP A 187 -7.37 19.75 10.55
C TRP A 187 -6.95 18.48 9.83
N ILE A 188 -7.85 17.50 9.82
CA ILE A 188 -7.61 16.20 9.20
C ILE A 188 -8.80 15.88 8.31
N LEU A 189 -8.53 15.80 7.01
CA LEU A 189 -9.47 15.25 6.04
C LEU A 189 -9.34 13.73 6.07
N LYS A 190 -10.45 13.05 6.33
CA LYS A 190 -10.55 11.60 6.24
C LYS A 190 -11.43 11.23 5.04
N CYS A 191 -10.98 10.26 4.27
CA CYS A 191 -11.67 9.72 3.11
C CYS A 191 -11.60 8.19 3.09
N ASP A 192 -12.62 7.56 2.49
CA ASP A 192 -12.74 6.10 2.30
C ASP A 192 -13.24 5.85 0.87
N ILE A 193 -12.73 4.84 0.20
CA ILE A 193 -13.18 4.47 -1.15
C ILE A 193 -14.35 3.48 -1.09
N ARG A 194 -15.42 3.77 -1.81
CA ARG A 194 -16.64 2.95 -1.82
C ARG A 194 -16.39 1.63 -2.53
N LYS A 195 -16.70 0.52 -1.85
CA LYS A 195 -16.64 -0.86 -2.39
C LYS A 195 -15.32 -1.14 -3.15
N PHE A 196 -14.20 -0.70 -2.59
CA PHE A 196 -12.91 -0.62 -3.27
C PHE A 196 -12.53 -1.83 -4.12
N PHE A 197 -12.46 -3.03 -3.52
CA PHE A 197 -12.11 -4.26 -4.26
C PHE A 197 -13.10 -4.60 -5.38
N ALA A 198 -14.38 -4.28 -5.24
CA ALA A 198 -15.43 -4.60 -6.22
C ALA A 198 -15.52 -3.58 -7.37
N ASN A 199 -14.70 -2.54 -7.35
CA ASN A 199 -14.69 -1.47 -8.36
C ASN A 199 -13.33 -1.28 -9.03
N ILE A 200 -12.35 -2.17 -8.79
CA ILE A 200 -11.06 -2.13 -9.49
C ILE A 200 -11.29 -2.50 -10.96
N ASN A 201 -11.04 -1.57 -11.86
CA ASN A 201 -11.15 -1.83 -13.29
C ASN A 201 -9.91 -2.59 -13.80
N HIS A 202 -10.13 -3.72 -14.49
CA HIS A 202 -9.06 -4.60 -14.94
C HIS A 202 -8.18 -3.96 -16.00
N GLU A 203 -8.77 -3.30 -16.99
CA GLU A 203 -8.04 -2.63 -18.08
C GLU A 203 -7.05 -1.60 -17.51
N ILE A 204 -7.50 -0.76 -16.57
CA ILE A 204 -6.64 0.23 -15.92
C ILE A 204 -5.54 -0.46 -15.11
N LEU A 205 -5.87 -1.50 -14.34
CA LEU A 205 -4.87 -2.24 -13.55
C LEU A 205 -3.79 -2.86 -14.44
N LEU A 206 -4.20 -3.55 -15.50
CA LEU A 206 -3.31 -4.20 -16.45
C LEU A 206 -2.50 -3.17 -17.24
N GLY A 207 -3.10 -2.04 -17.63
CA GLY A 207 -2.42 -0.91 -18.23
C GLY A 207 -1.37 -0.26 -17.31
N ILE A 208 -1.61 -0.24 -15.99
CA ILE A 208 -0.60 0.19 -15.01
C ILE A 208 0.52 -0.84 -14.93
N LEU A 209 0.21 -2.13 -14.84
CA LEU A 209 1.20 -3.22 -14.75
C LEU A 209 2.11 -3.26 -15.99
N ALA A 210 1.55 -3.14 -17.19
CA ALA A 210 2.27 -3.13 -18.46
C ALA A 210 3.29 -1.97 -18.57
N GLN A 211 3.07 -0.85 -17.85
CA GLN A 211 4.06 0.22 -17.79
C GLN A 211 5.36 -0.20 -17.09
N TYR A 212 5.30 -1.19 -16.20
CA TYR A 212 6.44 -1.67 -15.41
C TYR A 212 6.96 -3.02 -15.90
N VAL A 213 6.08 -3.91 -16.36
CA VAL A 213 6.40 -5.29 -16.76
C VAL A 213 6.45 -5.39 -18.29
N PRO A 214 7.64 -5.40 -18.91
CA PRO A 214 7.78 -5.47 -20.36
C PRO A 214 7.64 -6.90 -20.91
N ASP A 215 7.86 -7.93 -20.08
CA ASP A 215 7.79 -9.33 -20.47
C ASP A 215 6.33 -9.72 -20.80
N LYS A 216 6.11 -10.13 -22.05
CA LYS A 216 4.77 -10.47 -22.56
C LYS A 216 4.17 -11.70 -21.87
N ASN A 217 4.99 -12.67 -21.47
CA ASN A 217 4.51 -13.88 -20.82
C ASN A 217 4.07 -13.57 -19.40
N ILE A 218 4.80 -12.70 -18.68
CA ILE A 218 4.35 -12.21 -17.37
C ILE A 218 3.05 -11.40 -17.54
N SER A 219 2.95 -10.52 -18.53
CA SER A 219 1.73 -9.73 -18.76
C SER A 219 0.52 -10.60 -19.04
N ARG A 220 0.61 -11.54 -20.00
CA ARG A 220 -0.46 -12.51 -20.29
C ARG A 220 -0.88 -13.30 -19.06
N PHE A 221 0.08 -13.63 -18.22
CA PHE A 221 -0.18 -14.37 -17.01
C PHE A 221 -0.88 -13.52 -15.93
N LEU A 222 -0.50 -12.25 -15.80
CA LEU A 222 -1.22 -11.30 -14.95
C LEU A 222 -2.63 -11.01 -15.46
N GLU A 223 -2.84 -10.98 -16.78
CA GLU A 223 -4.17 -10.91 -17.39
C GLU A 223 -5.04 -12.10 -16.99
N GLU A 224 -4.52 -13.33 -17.05
CA GLU A 224 -5.24 -14.53 -16.61
C GLU A 224 -5.61 -14.46 -15.11
N VAL A 225 -4.68 -14.03 -14.24
CA VAL A 225 -4.95 -13.91 -12.79
C VAL A 225 -5.97 -12.81 -12.49
N VAL A 226 -5.85 -11.64 -13.12
CA VAL A 226 -6.79 -10.51 -12.92
C VAL A 226 -8.17 -10.85 -13.48
N GLY A 227 -8.23 -11.38 -14.70
CA GLY A 227 -9.45 -11.77 -15.39
C GLY A 227 -10.15 -13.00 -14.81
N SER A 228 -9.50 -13.76 -13.92
CA SER A 228 -10.10 -14.91 -13.25
C SER A 228 -11.30 -14.57 -12.35
N PHE A 229 -11.49 -13.30 -11.99
CA PHE A 229 -12.54 -12.85 -11.07
C PHE A 229 -13.27 -11.61 -11.58
N ASN A 230 -14.59 -11.68 -11.56
CA ASN A 230 -15.45 -10.53 -11.84
C ASN A 230 -16.43 -10.29 -10.69
N THR A 231 -16.68 -9.03 -10.40
CA THR A 231 -17.74 -8.63 -9.48
C THR A 231 -19.08 -8.99 -10.12
N LYS A 232 -19.98 -9.60 -9.34
CA LYS A 232 -21.29 -10.02 -9.85
C LYS A 232 -22.00 -8.87 -10.60
N GLY A 233 -22.31 -9.12 -11.87
CA GLY A 233 -22.99 -8.16 -12.75
C GLY A 233 -22.11 -7.05 -13.33
N LYS A 234 -20.78 -7.20 -13.26
CA LYS A 234 -19.81 -6.30 -13.91
C LYS A 234 -18.67 -7.11 -14.52
N ASP A 235 -18.56 -7.07 -15.83
CA ASP A 235 -17.44 -7.67 -16.55
C ASP A 235 -16.19 -6.79 -16.42
N ASP A 236 -15.02 -7.43 -16.36
CA ASP A 236 -13.69 -6.83 -16.23
C ASP A 236 -13.54 -5.85 -15.05
N VAL A 237 -14.28 -6.11 -13.97
CA VAL A 237 -14.27 -5.26 -12.77
C VAL A 237 -14.23 -6.08 -11.48
N GLY A 238 -13.22 -5.79 -10.67
CA GLY A 238 -13.09 -6.18 -9.29
C GLY A 238 -11.94 -7.14 -9.05
N LEU A 239 -11.56 -7.30 -7.79
CA LEU A 239 -10.56 -8.26 -7.36
C LEU A 239 -11.09 -9.11 -6.21
N PRO A 240 -10.73 -10.40 -6.15
CA PRO A 240 -11.25 -11.29 -5.15
C PRO A 240 -10.62 -10.97 -3.80
N LEU A 241 -11.46 -10.70 -2.80
CA LEU A 241 -11.03 -10.49 -1.43
C LEU A 241 -10.55 -11.82 -0.84
N GLY A 242 -9.33 -11.85 -0.30
CA GLY A 242 -8.73 -13.02 0.36
C GLY A 242 -7.51 -13.62 -0.34
N ASN A 243 -7.10 -13.08 -1.49
CA ASN A 243 -5.94 -13.56 -2.24
C ASN A 243 -4.75 -12.61 -2.12
N LEU A 244 -3.54 -13.18 -2.15
CA LEU A 244 -2.28 -12.44 -1.94
C LEU A 244 -1.99 -11.47 -3.10
N THR A 245 -2.17 -11.92 -4.34
CA THR A 245 -2.03 -11.10 -5.55
C THR A 245 -2.94 -9.88 -5.53
N SER A 246 -4.22 -10.06 -5.15
CA SER A 246 -5.17 -8.96 -4.98
C SER A 246 -4.65 -7.87 -4.06
N GLN A 247 -3.96 -8.23 -2.96
CA GLN A 247 -3.40 -7.25 -2.02
C GLN A 247 -2.27 -6.43 -2.61
N LEU A 248 -1.42 -7.05 -3.43
CA LEU A 248 -0.38 -6.34 -4.17
C LEU A 248 -0.98 -5.43 -5.24
N PHE A 249 -1.91 -5.96 -6.04
CA PHE A 249 -2.51 -5.24 -7.16
C PHE A 249 -3.27 -3.99 -6.73
N VAL A 250 -4.04 -4.05 -5.64
CA VAL A 250 -4.72 -2.84 -5.12
C VAL A 250 -3.74 -1.77 -4.68
N ASN A 251 -2.57 -2.14 -4.17
CA ASN A 251 -1.53 -1.18 -3.80
C ASN A 251 -0.85 -0.58 -5.03
N ILE A 252 -0.61 -1.37 -6.07
CA ILE A 252 -0.09 -0.88 -7.37
C ILE A 252 -1.08 0.09 -8.00
N TYR A 253 -2.36 -0.27 -8.01
CA TYR A 253 -3.45 0.56 -8.51
C TYR A 253 -3.51 1.90 -7.79
N MET A 254 -3.58 1.86 -6.45
CA MET A 254 -3.66 3.06 -5.62
C MET A 254 -2.37 3.87 -5.56
N ASN A 255 -1.22 3.30 -5.91
CA ASN A 255 0.01 4.08 -5.99
C ASN A 255 -0.11 5.20 -7.03
N LYS A 256 -0.90 5.04 -8.11
CA LYS A 256 -1.17 6.16 -9.04
C LYS A 256 -1.82 7.35 -8.34
N PHE A 257 -2.80 7.08 -7.47
CA PHE A 257 -3.43 8.10 -6.65
C PHE A 257 -2.46 8.67 -5.61
N ASP A 258 -1.68 7.82 -4.93
CA ASP A 258 -0.70 8.26 -3.94
C ASP A 258 0.31 9.26 -4.52
N GLN A 259 0.81 8.98 -5.72
CA GLN A 259 1.76 9.84 -6.43
C GLN A 259 1.09 11.16 -6.83
N PHE A 260 -0.17 11.13 -7.29
CA PHE A 260 -0.94 12.34 -7.57
C PHE A 260 -1.14 13.21 -6.31
N VAL A 261 -1.49 12.59 -5.18
CA VAL A 261 -1.68 13.32 -3.91
C VAL A 261 -0.36 13.94 -3.42
N LYS A 262 0.75 13.22 -3.49
CA LYS A 262 2.06 13.71 -3.04
C LYS A 262 2.69 14.74 -3.97
N HIS A 263 2.57 14.57 -5.29
CA HIS A 263 3.28 15.40 -6.26
C HIS A 263 2.39 16.42 -6.97
N GLY A 264 1.15 16.04 -7.29
CA GLY A 264 0.15 16.93 -7.89
C GLY A 264 -0.42 17.89 -6.87
N LEU A 265 -1.07 17.36 -5.82
CA LEU A 265 -1.67 18.18 -4.77
C LEU A 265 -0.66 18.73 -3.76
N LYS A 266 0.55 18.17 -3.73
CA LYS A 266 1.61 18.50 -2.77
C LYS A 266 1.16 18.31 -1.31
N ALA A 267 0.27 17.34 -1.07
CA ALA A 267 -0.21 16.99 0.26
C ALA A 267 0.89 16.29 1.07
N LYS A 268 1.76 17.08 1.70
CA LYS A 268 2.95 16.61 2.41
C LYS A 268 2.61 15.56 3.48
N TYR A 269 1.57 15.82 4.25
CA TYR A 269 1.13 14.98 5.36
C TYR A 269 -0.06 14.13 4.92
N TYR A 270 0.24 13.08 4.16
CA TYR A 270 -0.73 12.12 3.61
C TYR A 270 -0.37 10.72 4.08
N ILE A 271 -1.37 9.97 4.54
CA ILE A 271 -1.23 8.57 4.96
C ILE A 271 -2.35 7.75 4.31
N ARG A 272 -2.00 6.60 3.73
CA ARG A 272 -2.97 5.63 3.20
C ARG A 272 -2.87 4.28 3.90
N TYR A 273 -4.03 3.71 4.21
CA TYR A 273 -4.20 2.34 4.68
C TYR A 273 -5.30 1.65 3.86
N ALA A 274 -4.88 0.90 2.84
CA ALA A 274 -5.78 0.28 1.86
C ALA A 274 -6.67 1.32 1.16
N ASP A 275 -7.98 1.30 1.44
CA ASP A 275 -9.03 2.18 0.94
C ASP A 275 -9.30 3.41 1.81
N ASP A 276 -8.81 3.42 3.06
CA ASP A 276 -8.91 4.52 4.02
C ASP A 276 -7.65 5.41 3.91
N PHE A 277 -7.80 6.72 3.84
CA PHE A 277 -6.68 7.64 3.82
C PHE A 277 -6.99 8.97 4.52
N VAL A 278 -5.93 9.62 5.00
CA VAL A 278 -6.01 10.88 5.73
C VAL A 278 -5.00 11.90 5.23
N ILE A 279 -5.40 13.17 5.20
CA ILE A 279 -4.54 14.32 4.88
C ILE A 279 -4.62 15.34 6.02
N PHE A 280 -3.47 15.81 6.49
CA PHE A 280 -3.37 16.78 7.57
C PHE A 280 -2.99 18.15 7.04
N SER A 281 -3.64 19.19 7.55
CA SER A 281 -3.35 20.59 7.22
C SER A 281 -3.64 21.50 8.42
N GLY A 282 -2.95 22.63 8.49
CA GLY A 282 -3.34 23.74 9.38
C GLY A 282 -4.48 24.58 8.80
N ASP A 283 -4.74 24.42 7.51
CA ASP A 283 -5.73 25.15 6.74
C ASP A 283 -6.87 24.21 6.32
N LYS A 284 -8.09 24.54 6.77
CA LYS A 284 -9.31 23.78 6.51
C LYS A 284 -9.82 23.99 5.09
N GLU A 285 -9.83 25.23 4.61
CA GLU A 285 -10.29 25.60 3.27
C GLU A 285 -9.41 24.90 2.23
N TRP A 286 -8.10 24.87 2.49
CA TRP A 286 -7.18 24.10 1.66
C TRP A 286 -7.61 22.64 1.52
N LEU A 287 -8.03 21.97 2.60
CA LEU A 287 -8.49 20.59 2.52
C LEU A 287 -9.79 20.45 1.71
N GLU A 288 -10.73 21.36 1.91
CA GLU A 288 -12.04 21.36 1.24
C GLU A 288 -11.90 21.47 -0.28
N ASP A 289 -11.08 22.40 -0.76
CA ASP A 289 -10.80 22.60 -2.19
C ASP A 289 -10.24 21.35 -2.89
N ARG A 290 -9.44 20.53 -2.17
CA ARG A 290 -8.79 19.35 -2.76
C ARG A 290 -9.73 18.15 -2.84
N ILE A 291 -10.87 18.15 -2.15
CA ILE A 291 -11.82 17.02 -2.17
C ILE A 291 -12.31 16.78 -3.59
N GLU A 292 -12.77 17.82 -4.29
CA GLU A 292 -13.30 17.68 -5.64
C GLU A 292 -12.21 17.29 -6.64
N THR A 293 -11.02 17.86 -6.48
CA THR A 293 -9.86 17.49 -7.31
C THR A 293 -9.49 16.01 -7.16
N MET A 294 -9.46 15.50 -5.92
CA MET A 294 -9.22 14.06 -5.66
C MET A 294 -10.35 13.19 -6.20
N ARG A 295 -11.60 13.61 -6.03
CA ARG A 295 -12.78 12.91 -6.54
C ARG A 295 -12.72 12.76 -8.06
N ASN A 296 -12.38 13.83 -8.77
CA ASN A 296 -12.24 13.82 -10.22
C ASN A 296 -11.09 12.92 -10.68
N PHE A 297 -9.95 12.96 -10.02
CA PHE A 297 -8.85 12.03 -10.34
C PHE A 297 -9.26 10.58 -10.14
N LEU A 298 -9.85 10.24 -8.98
CA LEU A 298 -10.29 8.87 -8.69
C LEU A 298 -11.32 8.37 -9.71
N ARG A 299 -12.29 9.22 -10.09
CA ARG A 299 -13.34 8.87 -11.05
C ARG A 299 -12.77 8.72 -12.47
N ASN A 300 -11.95 9.66 -12.93
CA ASN A 300 -11.54 9.74 -14.33
C ASN A 300 -10.40 8.78 -14.64
N GLU A 301 -9.37 8.75 -13.78
CA GLU A 301 -8.14 7.98 -14.00
C GLU A 301 -8.22 6.55 -13.47
N LEU A 302 -9.00 6.34 -12.40
CA LEU A 302 -9.05 5.06 -11.67
C LEU A 302 -10.45 4.45 -11.61
N LYS A 303 -11.49 5.09 -12.14
CA LYS A 303 -12.89 4.60 -12.09
C LYS A 303 -13.35 4.23 -10.68
N LEU A 304 -12.83 4.93 -9.67
CA LEU A 304 -13.15 4.77 -8.26
C LEU A 304 -13.98 5.94 -7.75
N GLU A 305 -14.75 5.69 -6.69
CA GLU A 305 -15.58 6.70 -6.03
C GLU A 305 -15.26 6.80 -4.55
N LEU A 306 -15.22 8.03 -4.04
CA LEU A 306 -15.20 8.27 -2.60
C LEU A 306 -16.56 7.89 -1.99
N HIS A 307 -16.51 7.35 -0.78
CA HIS A 307 -17.71 7.03 -0.02
C HIS A 307 -18.35 8.32 0.50
N PRO A 308 -19.61 8.64 0.13
CA PRO A 308 -20.24 9.92 0.46
C PRO A 308 -20.26 10.20 1.96
N ASP A 309 -20.65 9.21 2.76
CA ASP A 309 -20.82 9.37 4.21
C ASP A 309 -19.52 9.29 5.02
N LYS A 310 -18.37 9.06 4.37
CA LYS A 310 -17.08 8.88 5.03
C LYS A 310 -16.01 9.84 4.52
N VAL A 311 -16.43 10.90 3.84
CA VAL A 311 -15.59 12.05 3.55
C VAL A 311 -15.95 13.14 4.56
N PHE A 312 -15.03 13.44 5.47
CA PHE A 312 -15.25 14.48 6.47
C PHE A 312 -13.94 15.07 6.95
N ILE A 313 -14.01 16.32 7.42
CA ILE A 313 -12.90 17.02 8.03
C ILE A 313 -13.15 17.13 9.53
N LYS A 314 -12.15 16.79 10.34
CA LYS A 314 -12.21 16.92 11.80
C LYS A 314 -10.96 17.60 12.35
N THR A 315 -11.10 18.23 13.50
CA THR A 315 -9.95 18.66 14.30
C THR A 315 -9.38 17.47 15.05
N LEU A 316 -8.06 17.46 15.25
CA LEU A 316 -7.40 16.43 16.06
C LEU A 316 -7.94 16.38 17.51
N VAL A 317 -8.32 17.53 18.08
CA VAL A 317 -8.88 17.65 19.43
C VAL A 317 -10.18 16.85 19.56
N SER A 318 -11.02 16.84 18.52
CA SER A 318 -12.28 16.08 18.53
C SER A 318 -12.10 14.55 18.48
N GLY A 319 -10.87 14.08 18.26
CA GLY A 319 -10.56 12.67 18.06
C GLY A 319 -10.88 12.19 16.65
N LEU A 320 -9.90 11.54 16.01
CA LEU A 320 -10.09 10.92 14.70
C LEU A 320 -9.91 9.41 14.76
N ASP A 321 -10.94 8.71 14.32
CA ASP A 321 -10.91 7.27 14.13
C ASP A 321 -10.11 6.89 12.87
N PHE A 322 -9.00 6.17 13.03
CA PHE A 322 -8.15 5.69 11.94
C PHE A 322 -7.45 4.37 12.32
N SER A 323 -7.48 3.40 11.41
CA SER A 323 -6.86 2.07 11.59
C SER A 323 -7.18 1.38 12.94
N GLY A 324 -8.44 1.47 13.39
CA GLY A 324 -8.92 0.78 14.60
C GLY A 324 -8.69 1.53 15.92
N TRP A 325 -8.10 2.72 15.88
CA TRP A 325 -7.83 3.58 17.03
C TRP A 325 -8.48 4.95 16.85
N VAL A 326 -8.95 5.54 17.94
CA VAL A 326 -9.33 6.96 17.98
C VAL A 326 -8.13 7.75 18.48
N ASN A 327 -7.64 8.66 17.66
CA ASN A 327 -6.40 9.41 17.89
C ASN A 327 -6.72 10.84 18.30
N PHE A 328 -6.17 11.27 19.43
CA PHE A 328 -6.23 12.63 19.97
C PHE A 328 -4.83 13.28 19.94
N CYS A 329 -4.74 14.51 20.47
CA CYS A 329 -3.51 15.31 20.47
C CYS A 329 -2.36 14.69 21.32
N ASP A 330 -2.71 14.06 22.42
CA ASP A 330 -1.82 13.60 23.49
C ASP A 330 -1.90 12.08 23.68
N HIS A 331 -3.06 11.49 23.41
CA HIS A 331 -3.34 10.08 23.66
C HIS A 331 -4.10 9.42 22.49
N ARG A 332 -4.24 8.10 22.54
CA ARG A 332 -5.10 7.34 21.61
C ARG A 332 -5.74 6.16 22.31
N VAL A 333 -7.01 5.93 22.02
CA VAL A 333 -7.81 4.87 22.64
C VAL A 333 -8.33 3.89 21.60
N LEU A 334 -8.58 2.66 22.03
CA LEU A 334 -9.12 1.64 21.14
C LEU A 334 -10.54 2.03 20.69
N ARG A 335 -10.84 1.93 19.39
CA ARG A 335 -12.18 2.20 18.87
C ARG A 335 -13.20 1.33 19.60
N THR A 336 -14.34 1.90 20.01
CA THR A 336 -15.39 1.20 20.78
C THR A 336 -15.81 -0.13 20.16
N ALA A 337 -16.01 -0.17 18.84
CA ALA A 337 -16.36 -1.40 18.13
C ALA A 337 -15.26 -2.47 18.22
N THR A 338 -13.99 -2.06 18.17
CA THR A 338 -12.83 -2.95 18.33
C THR A 338 -12.73 -3.44 19.77
N LYS A 339 -12.92 -2.56 20.77
CA LYS A 339 -12.98 -2.93 22.19
C LYS A 339 -14.06 -3.97 22.47
N ARG A 340 -15.30 -3.71 22.05
CA ARG A 340 -16.44 -4.65 22.26
C ARG A 340 -16.16 -6.02 21.65
N ARG A 341 -15.62 -6.04 20.43
CA ARG A 341 -15.26 -7.28 19.75
C ARG A 341 -14.16 -8.05 20.47
N MET A 342 -13.11 -7.35 20.90
CA MET A 342 -12.03 -7.94 21.67
C MET A 342 -12.57 -8.63 22.92
N MET A 343 -13.37 -7.92 23.73
CA MET A 343 -13.95 -8.48 24.94
C MET A 343 -14.82 -9.71 24.64
N LYS A 344 -15.66 -9.64 23.60
CA LYS A 344 -16.48 -10.77 23.16
C LYS A 344 -15.63 -12.00 22.79
N ARG A 345 -14.55 -11.82 22.04
CA ARG A 345 -13.68 -12.93 21.65
C ARG A 345 -12.91 -13.53 22.83
N ILE A 346 -12.44 -12.68 23.74
CA ILE A 346 -11.77 -13.15 24.96
C ILE A 346 -12.74 -13.99 25.79
N SER A 347 -14.02 -13.58 25.91
CA SER A 347 -15.02 -14.38 26.63
C SER A 347 -15.41 -15.69 25.92
N GLU A 348 -15.40 -15.72 24.58
CA GLU A 348 -15.77 -16.92 23.82
C GLU A 348 -14.63 -17.94 23.73
N ASN A 349 -13.37 -17.49 23.70
CA ASN A 349 -12.20 -18.35 23.59
C ASN A 349 -10.97 -17.72 24.28
N PRO A 350 -10.84 -17.86 25.62
CA PRO A 350 -9.75 -17.26 26.40
C PRO A 350 -8.45 -18.06 26.27
N SER A 351 -7.96 -18.26 25.04
CA SER A 351 -6.66 -18.94 24.85
C SER A 351 -5.50 -18.00 25.19
N PRO A 352 -4.37 -18.52 25.71
CA PRO A 352 -3.18 -17.70 25.99
C PRO A 352 -2.70 -16.91 24.77
N GLU A 353 -2.79 -17.49 23.56
CA GLU A 353 -2.42 -16.83 22.31
C GLU A 353 -3.35 -15.65 21.99
N THR A 354 -4.65 -15.82 22.23
CA THR A 354 -5.66 -14.78 22.03
C THR A 354 -5.44 -13.62 23.00
N LEU A 355 -5.20 -13.93 24.28
CA LEU A 355 -4.90 -12.95 25.31
C LEU A 355 -3.60 -12.18 24.99
N ASN A 356 -2.50 -12.89 24.70
CA ASN A 356 -1.22 -12.28 24.36
C ASN A 356 -1.31 -11.40 23.11
N SER A 357 -2.06 -11.83 22.08
CA SER A 357 -2.30 -11.02 20.89
C SER A 357 -3.00 -9.70 21.23
N TYR A 358 -4.02 -9.73 22.10
CA TYR A 358 -4.74 -8.53 22.48
C TYR A 358 -3.94 -7.63 23.42
N LEU A 359 -3.22 -8.19 24.39
CA LEU A 359 -2.33 -7.43 25.26
C LEU A 359 -1.24 -6.71 24.44
N GLY A 360 -0.65 -7.38 23.45
CA GLY A 360 0.29 -6.77 22.50
C GLY A 360 -0.34 -5.62 21.70
N MET A 361 -1.56 -5.79 21.21
CA MET A 361 -2.31 -4.71 20.53
C MET A 361 -2.54 -3.52 21.47
N LEU A 362 -3.00 -3.76 22.70
CA LEU A 362 -3.20 -2.72 23.71
C LEU A 362 -1.89 -2.02 24.09
N GLY A 363 -0.75 -2.70 23.91
CA GLY A 363 0.63 -2.18 23.89
C GLY A 363 0.78 -0.83 23.19
N HIS A 364 0.00 -0.65 22.13
CA HIS A 364 0.14 0.48 21.23
C HIS A 364 -0.77 1.67 21.55
N GLY A 365 -1.43 1.78 22.69
CA GLY A 365 -2.20 2.98 23.03
C GLY A 365 -2.47 3.14 24.51
N ASN A 366 -3.30 4.13 24.85
CA ASN A 366 -3.70 4.41 26.22
C ASN A 366 -4.82 3.45 26.60
N ALA A 367 -4.44 2.29 27.11
CA ALA A 367 -5.36 1.19 27.37
C ALA A 367 -5.07 0.47 28.70
N GLU A 368 -4.43 1.13 29.67
CA GLU A 368 -3.98 0.47 30.90
C GLU A 368 -5.13 -0.14 31.70
N LYS A 369 -6.19 0.65 31.95
CA LYS A 369 -7.43 0.14 32.57
C LYS A 369 -8.01 -1.08 31.86
N LEU A 370 -7.93 -1.10 30.53
CA LEU A 370 -8.45 -2.22 29.74
C LEU A 370 -7.54 -3.45 29.82
N ARG A 371 -6.23 -3.26 30.03
CA ARG A 371 -5.31 -4.38 30.30
C ARG A 371 -5.58 -4.94 31.69
N GLU A 372 -5.70 -4.09 32.70
CA GLU A 372 -6.06 -4.48 34.08
C GLU A 372 -7.38 -5.27 34.10
N ASP A 373 -8.40 -4.80 33.37
CA ASP A 373 -9.68 -5.50 33.21
C ASP A 373 -9.49 -6.91 32.62
N ILE A 374 -8.60 -7.08 31.64
CA ILE A 374 -8.32 -8.38 31.03
C ILE A 374 -7.56 -9.28 32.01
N PHE A 375 -6.55 -8.74 32.71
CA PHE A 375 -5.77 -9.49 33.68
C PHE A 375 -6.66 -10.02 34.82
N ASN A 376 -7.45 -9.14 35.42
CA ASN A 376 -8.30 -9.45 36.57
C ASN A 376 -9.43 -10.44 36.23
N ASN A 377 -10.02 -10.32 35.04
CA ASN A 377 -11.20 -11.13 34.70
C ASN A 377 -10.87 -12.44 33.99
N PHE A 378 -9.73 -12.55 33.31
CA PHE A 378 -9.44 -13.68 32.42
C PHE A 378 -8.08 -14.32 32.64
N VAL A 379 -7.04 -13.56 33.02
CA VAL A 379 -5.68 -14.13 33.18
C VAL A 379 -5.52 -14.80 34.54
N TYR A 380 -5.98 -14.17 35.63
CA TYR A 380 -5.88 -14.76 36.97
C TYR A 380 -6.91 -15.88 37.26
N LYS A 381 -7.72 -16.28 36.27
CA LYS A 381 -8.71 -17.36 36.38
C LYS A 381 -8.38 -18.59 35.54
N LEU A 382 -7.31 -18.53 34.75
CA LEU A 382 -6.69 -19.65 34.03
C LEU A 382 -5.53 -20.18 34.87
#